data_AF-A0A0Q3W2M2-F1
#
_entry.id   AF-A0A0Q3W2M2-F1
#
_cell.length_a   1.000
_cell.length_b   1.000
_cell.length_c   1.000
_cell.angle_alpha   90.00
_cell.angle_beta   90.00
_cell.angle_gamma   90.00
#
_symmetry.space_group_name_H-M   'P 1'
#
loop_
_entity.id
_entity.type
_entity.pdbx_description
1 polymer ?
#
loop_
_entity_poly.entity_id
_entity_poly.type
_entity_poly.pdbx_seq_one_letter_code
_entity_poly.pdbx_strand_id
1 'polypeptide(L)'
;MDRILYIVFTLAYLILLVVGLKGIRKEGLHKWTNVIYLIVIALVYDNFIIAIGRWIGESSFLESLNLARFWFHAFFTPLLVIFSVGTLQESGLKWAQKTWAKAATIIYTLGMIGLELIVETIGIKLIPIQEFGVLRYGTIEEVSGPPLMILFVTLILILCSVVLWVKTKWVLFFIGVFIMTIGSVIPINVESGAVTNAFELFLIFTLIWTKRELIQNKISIK
;
A
#
# COMPACT_ATOMS: atom_id res chain seq x y z
N MET A 1 8.11 -8.26 -21.01
CA MET A 1 7.44 -9.25 -20.14
C MET A 1 6.63 -8.52 -19.07
N ASP A 2 7.24 -7.55 -18.41
CA ASP A 2 6.67 -6.75 -17.33
C ASP A 2 5.32 -6.10 -17.63
N ARG A 3 5.08 -5.63 -18.87
CA ARG A 3 3.76 -5.11 -19.25
C ARG A 3 2.63 -6.09 -18.92
N ILE A 4 2.82 -7.38 -19.20
CA ILE A 4 1.80 -8.41 -18.90
C ILE A 4 1.64 -8.55 -17.39
N LEU A 5 2.74 -8.51 -16.63
CA LEU A 5 2.70 -8.55 -15.17
C LEU A 5 1.92 -7.36 -14.59
N TYR A 6 2.16 -6.14 -15.07
CA TYR A 6 1.42 -4.95 -14.64
C TYR A 6 -0.08 -5.02 -14.99
N ILE A 7 -0.45 -5.60 -16.14
CA ILE A 7 -1.87 -5.90 -16.45
C ILE A 7 -2.44 -6.90 -15.44
N VAL A 8 -1.72 -7.99 -15.16
CA VAL A 8 -2.13 -9.01 -14.19
C VAL A 8 -2.30 -8.40 -12.79
N PHE A 9 -1.36 -7.56 -12.34
CA PHE A 9 -1.47 -6.86 -11.05
C PHE A 9 -2.67 -5.92 -11.01
N THR A 10 -2.89 -5.13 -12.07
CA THR A 10 -4.08 -4.27 -12.19
C THR A 10 -5.37 -5.08 -12.02
N LEU A 11 -5.49 -6.21 -12.71
CA LEU A 11 -6.64 -7.10 -12.61
C LEU A 11 -6.75 -7.74 -11.22
N ALA A 12 -5.63 -8.15 -10.63
CA ALA A 12 -5.61 -8.72 -9.29
C ALA A 12 -6.07 -7.71 -8.23
N TYR A 13 -5.63 -6.46 -8.30
CA TYR A 13 -6.11 -5.40 -7.41
C TYR A 13 -7.59 -5.07 -7.63
N LEU A 14 -8.08 -5.07 -8.87
CA LEU A 14 -9.52 -4.94 -9.14
C LEU A 14 -10.33 -6.08 -8.52
N ILE A 15 -9.85 -7.32 -8.62
CA ILE A 15 -10.46 -8.48 -7.96
C ILE A 15 -10.44 -8.29 -6.44
N LEU A 16 -9.30 -7.90 -5.85
CA LEU A 16 -9.19 -7.63 -4.41
C LEU A 16 -10.11 -6.51 -3.95
N LEU A 17 -10.30 -5.45 -4.75
CA LEU A 17 -11.22 -4.36 -4.47
C LEU A 17 -12.66 -4.90 -4.41
N VAL A 18 -13.09 -5.65 -5.43
CA VAL A 18 -14.44 -6.24 -5.46
C VAL A 18 -14.64 -7.23 -4.31
N VAL A 19 -13.67 -8.12 -4.05
CA VAL A 19 -13.70 -9.10 -2.96
C VAL A 19 -13.72 -8.40 -1.60
N GLY A 20 -12.96 -7.33 -1.42
CA GLY A 20 -12.88 -6.56 -0.19
C GLY A 20 -14.14 -5.76 0.08
N LEU A 21 -14.81 -5.22 -0.94
CA LEU A 21 -16.06 -4.46 -0.80
C LEU A 21 -17.27 -5.35 -0.45
N LYS A 22 -17.20 -6.66 -0.68
CA LYS A 22 -18.27 -7.60 -0.28
C LYS A 22 -18.44 -7.59 1.24
N GLY A 23 -19.60 -7.13 1.70
CA GLY A 23 -19.97 -7.10 3.12
C GLY A 23 -19.80 -5.73 3.80
N ILE A 24 -19.19 -4.74 3.14
CA ILE A 24 -18.91 -3.42 3.73
C ILE A 24 -20.15 -2.68 4.24
N ARG A 25 -21.30 -2.86 3.57
CA ARG A 25 -22.58 -2.24 3.95
C ARG A 25 -23.04 -2.67 5.35
N LYS A 26 -22.61 -3.83 5.84
CA LYS A 26 -22.96 -4.32 7.18
C LYS A 26 -22.18 -3.63 8.31
N GLU A 27 -21.01 -3.07 8.01
CA GLU A 27 -20.10 -2.50 9.02
C GLU A 27 -20.12 -0.97 9.10
N GLY A 28 -20.57 -0.33 8.03
CA GLY A 28 -20.53 1.11 7.86
C GLY A 28 -19.21 1.62 7.28
N LEU A 29 -19.28 2.68 6.48
CA LEU A 29 -18.13 3.25 5.76
C LEU A 29 -17.12 3.99 6.66
N HIS A 30 -17.47 4.25 7.93
CA HIS A 30 -16.68 5.04 8.87
C HIS A 30 -15.53 4.26 9.54
N LYS A 31 -15.43 2.94 9.32
CA LYS A 31 -14.37 2.10 9.89
C LYS A 31 -13.00 2.51 9.34
N TRP A 32 -12.00 2.58 10.22
CA TRP A 32 -10.63 2.98 9.84
C TRP A 32 -10.01 1.99 8.87
N THR A 33 -10.33 0.70 8.98
CA THR A 33 -9.87 -0.31 8.01
C THR A 33 -10.44 -0.11 6.60
N ASN A 34 -11.41 0.79 6.37
CA ASN A 34 -11.90 1.13 5.02
C ASN A 34 -10.92 1.93 4.18
N VAL A 35 -9.90 2.58 4.77
CA VAL A 35 -8.88 3.30 4.00
C VAL A 35 -8.10 2.39 3.05
N ILE A 36 -8.08 1.07 3.31
CA ILE A 36 -7.45 0.09 2.42
C ILE A 36 -7.98 0.14 1.00
N TYR A 37 -9.24 0.53 0.79
CA TYR A 37 -9.80 0.61 -0.57
C TYR A 37 -9.22 1.79 -1.35
N LEU A 38 -8.88 2.89 -0.69
CA LEU A 38 -8.19 4.02 -1.34
C LEU A 38 -6.79 3.58 -1.80
N ILE A 39 -6.10 2.80 -0.96
CA ILE A 39 -4.79 2.23 -1.28
C ILE A 39 -4.90 1.28 -2.48
N VAL A 40 -5.89 0.39 -2.48
CA VAL A 40 -6.11 -0.53 -3.61
C VAL A 40 -6.42 0.22 -4.89
N ILE A 41 -7.24 1.29 -4.84
CA ILE A 41 -7.52 2.13 -6.01
C ILE A 41 -6.25 2.80 -6.53
N ALA A 42 -5.41 3.31 -5.63
CA ALA A 42 -4.10 3.88 -5.98
C ALA A 42 -3.21 2.87 -6.70
N LEU A 43 -3.17 1.62 -6.22
CA LEU A 43 -2.38 0.54 -6.81
C LEU A 43 -2.93 0.06 -8.15
N VAL A 44 -4.26 0.04 -8.32
CA VAL A 44 -4.90 -0.17 -9.63
C VAL A 44 -4.44 0.90 -10.61
N TYR A 45 -4.52 2.17 -10.21
CA TYR A 45 -4.08 3.28 -11.05
C TYR A 45 -2.59 3.15 -11.39
N ASP A 46 -1.73 2.93 -10.40
CA ASP A 46 -0.29 2.81 -10.58
C ASP A 46 0.07 1.75 -11.61
N ASN A 47 -0.38 0.52 -11.39
CA ASN A 47 -0.07 -0.61 -12.27
C ASN A 47 -0.70 -0.45 -13.66
N PHE A 48 -1.89 0.17 -13.74
CA PHE A 48 -2.54 0.44 -15.01
C PHE A 48 -1.77 1.45 -15.86
N ILE A 49 -1.34 2.57 -15.28
CA ILE A 49 -0.56 3.59 -16.00
C ILE A 49 0.75 3.00 -16.53
N ILE A 50 1.44 2.19 -15.73
CA ILE A 50 2.66 1.50 -16.17
C ILE A 50 2.35 0.53 -17.33
N ALA A 51 1.27 -0.25 -17.21
CA ALA A 51 0.87 -1.21 -18.24
C ALA A 51 0.59 -0.56 -19.60
N ILE A 52 -0.08 0.59 -19.61
CA ILE A 52 -0.49 1.28 -20.85
C ILE A 52 0.55 2.27 -21.37
N GLY A 53 1.60 2.58 -20.60
CA GLY A 53 2.52 3.68 -20.92
C GLY A 53 3.17 3.56 -22.29
N ARG A 54 3.49 2.34 -22.74
CA ARG A 54 4.03 2.11 -24.08
C ARG A 54 3.05 2.41 -25.22
N TRP A 55 1.74 2.24 -24.99
CA TRP A 55 0.71 2.58 -25.99
C TRP A 55 0.44 4.07 -26.05
N ILE A 56 0.57 4.78 -24.93
CA ILE A 56 0.47 6.24 -24.89
C ILE A 56 1.70 6.86 -25.58
N GLY A 57 2.88 6.28 -25.34
CA GLY A 57 4.15 6.81 -25.85
C GLY A 57 4.71 7.95 -25.01
N GLU A 58 5.94 8.32 -25.31
CA GLU A 58 6.64 9.43 -24.63
C GLU A 58 5.90 10.73 -24.93
N SER A 59 5.40 11.38 -23.89
CA SER A 59 4.55 12.56 -24.00
C SER A 59 4.35 13.24 -22.65
N SER A 60 4.05 14.53 -22.68
CA SER A 60 3.66 15.30 -21.49
C SER A 60 2.39 14.75 -20.81
N PHE A 61 1.53 14.07 -21.58
CA PHE A 61 0.36 13.38 -21.04
C PHE A 61 0.77 12.17 -20.19
N LEU A 62 1.64 11.30 -20.72
CA LEU A 62 2.14 10.15 -19.94
C LEU A 62 2.93 10.62 -18.72
N GLU A 63 3.71 11.69 -18.84
CA GLU A 63 4.41 12.33 -17.72
C GLU A 63 3.43 12.76 -16.63
N SER A 64 2.34 13.46 -16.99
CA SER A 64 1.31 13.91 -16.03
C SER A 64 0.61 12.75 -15.33
N LEU A 65 0.33 11.65 -16.05
CA LEU A 65 -0.22 10.44 -15.46
C LEU A 65 0.76 9.79 -14.48
N ASN A 66 2.05 9.81 -14.80
CA ASN A 66 3.07 9.28 -13.89
C ASN A 66 3.26 10.18 -12.68
N LEU A 67 3.21 11.50 -12.83
CA LEU A 67 3.23 12.45 -11.72
C LEU A 67 2.10 12.14 -10.73
N ALA A 68 0.89 11.88 -11.22
CA ALA A 68 -0.23 11.47 -10.37
C ALA A 68 0.04 10.18 -9.59
N ARG A 69 0.86 9.24 -10.11
CA ARG A 69 1.28 8.03 -9.37
C ARG A 69 2.08 8.40 -8.12
N PHE A 70 3.04 9.32 -8.23
CA PHE A 70 3.82 9.80 -7.09
C PHE A 70 2.95 10.51 -6.05
N TRP A 71 2.01 11.35 -6.49
CA TRP A 71 1.05 11.99 -5.57
C TRP A 71 0.14 10.98 -4.87
N PHE A 72 -0.38 9.99 -5.60
CA PHE A 72 -1.18 8.91 -5.02
C PHE A 72 -0.39 8.09 -4.02
N HIS A 73 0.87 7.78 -4.32
CA HIS A 73 1.77 7.11 -3.38
C HIS A 73 1.94 7.93 -2.10
N ALA A 74 2.24 9.22 -2.23
CA ALA A 74 2.47 10.11 -1.09
C ALA A 74 1.25 10.29 -0.17
N PHE A 75 0.03 10.31 -0.74
CA PHE A 75 -1.19 10.45 0.05
C PHE A 75 -1.73 9.12 0.58
N PHE A 76 -1.69 8.06 -0.21
CA PHE A 76 -2.43 6.84 0.10
C PHE A 76 -1.59 5.77 0.81
N THR A 77 -0.31 5.62 0.49
CA THR A 77 0.55 4.63 1.16
C THR A 77 0.61 4.86 2.68
N PRO A 78 0.75 6.10 3.20
CA PRO A 78 0.71 6.36 4.64
C PRO A 78 -0.59 5.93 5.34
N LEU A 79 -1.71 5.79 4.62
CA LEU A 79 -2.97 5.33 5.20
C LEU A 79 -2.90 3.89 5.73
N LEU A 80 -1.86 3.12 5.37
CA LEU A 80 -1.57 1.82 5.97
C LEU A 80 -1.37 1.92 7.50
N VAL A 81 -0.94 3.07 8.03
CA VAL A 81 -0.85 3.34 9.47
C VAL A 81 -2.26 3.35 10.09
N ILE A 82 -3.20 4.11 9.49
CA ILE A 82 -4.60 4.16 9.92
C ILE A 82 -5.24 2.78 9.84
N PHE A 83 -5.02 2.06 8.74
CA PHE A 83 -5.49 0.68 8.59
C PHE A 83 -4.98 -0.21 9.73
N SER A 84 -3.67 -0.17 10.00
CA SER A 84 -3.01 -1.01 11.01
C SER A 84 -3.62 -0.81 12.40
N VAL A 85 -3.74 0.44 12.85
CA VAL A 85 -4.36 0.75 14.15
C VAL A 85 -5.87 0.43 14.12
N GLY A 86 -6.53 0.63 12.99
CA GLY A 86 -7.93 0.23 12.76
C GLY A 86 -8.17 -1.25 13.02
N THR A 87 -7.26 -2.14 12.58
CA THR A 87 -7.38 -3.58 12.86
C THR A 87 -7.34 -3.90 14.36
N LEU A 88 -6.52 -3.17 15.12
CA LEU A 88 -6.46 -3.31 16.58
C LEU A 88 -7.74 -2.78 17.25
N GLN A 89 -8.28 -1.67 16.76
CA GLN A 89 -9.56 -1.12 17.26
C GLN A 89 -10.71 -2.10 17.05
N GLU A 90 -10.81 -2.65 15.85
CA GLU A 90 -11.88 -3.56 15.43
C GLU A 90 -11.76 -4.94 16.08
N SER A 91 -10.55 -5.42 16.39
CA SER A 91 -10.35 -6.64 17.19
C SER A 91 -10.72 -6.49 18.67
N GLY A 92 -11.08 -5.29 19.15
CA GLY A 92 -11.49 -5.05 20.54
C GLY A 92 -10.37 -4.59 21.48
N LEU A 93 -9.20 -4.20 20.97
CA LEU A 93 -8.09 -3.78 21.80
C LEU A 93 -8.34 -2.42 22.45
N LYS A 94 -8.55 -2.41 23.78
CA LYS A 94 -9.00 -1.24 24.54
C LYS A 94 -8.14 0.01 24.41
N TRP A 95 -6.80 -0.13 24.33
CA TRP A 95 -5.92 1.05 24.23
C TRP A 95 -5.99 1.70 22.85
N ALA A 96 -6.14 0.91 21.78
CA ALA A 96 -6.23 1.42 20.41
C ALA A 96 -7.51 2.23 20.17
N GLN A 97 -8.54 2.00 20.99
CA GLN A 97 -9.81 2.72 20.95
C GLN A 97 -9.77 4.09 21.67
N LYS A 98 -8.72 4.37 22.46
CA LYS A 98 -8.60 5.62 23.21
C LYS A 98 -8.38 6.82 22.29
N THR A 99 -8.86 7.99 22.70
CA THR A 99 -8.74 9.24 21.93
C THR A 99 -7.29 9.61 21.63
N TRP A 100 -6.38 9.43 22.60
CA TRP A 100 -4.96 9.71 22.39
C TRP A 100 -4.34 8.82 21.31
N ALA A 101 -4.72 7.53 21.23
CA ALA A 101 -4.21 6.61 20.22
C ALA A 101 -4.72 7.00 18.82
N LYS A 102 -5.98 7.42 18.72
CA LYS A 102 -6.56 7.95 17.48
C LYS A 102 -5.83 9.23 17.04
N ALA A 103 -5.65 10.19 17.95
CA ALA A 103 -4.95 11.45 17.67
C ALA A 103 -3.51 11.20 17.22
N ALA A 104 -2.77 10.36 17.94
CA ALA A 104 -1.41 9.98 17.58
C ALA A 104 -1.33 9.33 16.20
N THR A 105 -2.27 8.45 15.86
CA THR A 105 -2.31 7.79 14.54
C THR A 105 -2.54 8.80 13.42
N ILE A 106 -3.46 9.75 13.60
CA ILE A 106 -3.75 10.78 12.59
C ILE A 106 -2.53 11.70 12.43
N ILE A 107 -1.96 12.19 13.53
CA ILE A 107 -0.77 13.06 13.50
C ILE A 107 0.39 12.34 12.81
N TYR A 108 0.63 11.08 13.16
CA TYR A 108 1.69 10.28 12.54
C TYR A 108 1.46 10.11 11.04
N THR A 109 0.24 9.77 10.63
CA THR A 109 -0.12 9.59 9.21
C THR A 109 0.07 10.88 8.43
N LEU A 110 -0.39 12.02 8.96
CA LEU A 110 -0.20 13.33 8.34
C LEU A 110 1.28 13.72 8.27
N GLY A 111 2.06 13.38 9.30
CA GLY A 111 3.52 13.55 9.29
C GLY A 111 4.19 12.75 8.19
N MET A 112 3.76 11.50 7.96
CA MET A 112 4.27 10.66 6.87
C MET A 112 3.88 11.18 5.49
N ILE A 113 2.66 11.67 5.32
CA ILE A 113 2.24 12.35 4.08
C ILE A 113 3.12 13.58 3.85
N GLY A 114 3.29 14.43 4.87
CA GLY A 114 4.13 15.63 4.78
C GLY A 114 5.59 15.30 4.46
N LEU A 115 6.14 14.26 5.07
CA LEU A 115 7.50 13.78 4.82
C LEU A 115 7.67 13.37 3.35
N GLU A 116 6.81 12.52 2.83
CA GLU A 116 6.89 12.07 1.43
C GLU A 116 6.68 13.21 0.43
N LEU A 117 5.75 14.12 0.73
CA LEU A 117 5.50 15.27 -0.11
C LEU A 117 6.72 16.18 -0.22
N ILE A 118 7.38 16.49 0.91
CA ILE A 118 8.51 17.41 0.94
C ILE A 118 9.78 16.77 0.36
N VAL A 119 10.01 15.49 0.65
CA VAL A 119 11.27 14.82 0.28
C VAL A 119 11.24 14.28 -1.14
N GLU A 120 10.13 13.65 -1.56
CA GLU A 120 10.09 12.84 -2.77
C GLU A 120 9.12 13.36 -3.85
N THR A 121 8.11 14.17 -3.49
CA THR A 121 7.01 14.51 -4.43
C THR A 121 7.06 15.95 -4.96
N ILE A 122 7.23 16.94 -4.10
CA ILE A 122 7.18 18.35 -4.48
C ILE A 122 8.45 18.72 -5.23
N GLY A 123 8.29 19.25 -6.45
CA GLY A 123 9.43 19.64 -7.29
C GLY A 123 10.11 18.47 -8.00
N ILE A 124 9.51 17.28 -7.96
CA ILE A 124 10.00 16.10 -8.67
C ILE A 124 10.17 16.39 -10.16
N LYS A 125 11.31 15.96 -10.72
CA LYS A 125 11.59 16.02 -12.15
C LYS A 125 11.56 14.61 -12.71
N LEU A 126 10.68 14.41 -13.67
CA LEU A 126 10.45 13.12 -14.28
C LEU A 126 11.14 13.01 -15.63
N ILE A 127 11.77 11.87 -15.88
CA ILE A 127 12.37 11.52 -17.16
C ILE A 127 11.76 10.22 -17.69
N PRO A 128 11.64 10.06 -19.02
CA PRO A 128 11.17 8.82 -19.61
C PRO A 128 12.18 7.70 -19.38
N ILE A 129 11.70 6.55 -18.90
CA ILE A 129 12.47 5.34 -18.63
C ILE A 129 11.82 4.19 -19.41
N GLN A 130 12.64 3.52 -20.23
CA GLN A 130 12.22 2.37 -21.00
C GLN A 130 13.01 1.13 -20.57
N GLU A 131 12.36 0.27 -19.80
CA GLU A 131 12.97 -0.93 -19.21
C GLU A 131 12.01 -2.11 -19.30
N PHE A 132 12.54 -3.31 -19.52
CA PHE A 132 11.80 -4.59 -19.53
C PHE A 132 10.52 -4.61 -20.42
N GLY A 133 10.48 -3.74 -21.42
CA GLY A 133 9.40 -3.58 -22.39
C GLY A 133 8.26 -2.64 -21.96
N VAL A 134 8.44 -1.90 -20.87
CA VAL A 134 7.54 -0.89 -20.32
C VAL A 134 8.10 0.51 -20.60
N LEU A 135 7.21 1.49 -20.77
CA LEU A 135 7.57 2.91 -20.82
C LEU A 135 6.87 3.62 -19.66
N ARG A 136 7.65 4.25 -18.78
CA ARG A 136 7.15 5.02 -17.63
C ARG A 136 8.01 6.27 -17.45
N TYR A 137 7.53 7.21 -16.64
CA TYR A 137 8.34 8.34 -16.20
C TYR A 137 8.79 8.10 -14.75
N GLY A 138 10.08 8.30 -14.48
CA GLY A 138 10.71 8.12 -13.16
C GLY A 138 11.65 9.25 -12.78
N THR A 139 12.25 9.19 -11.59
CA THR A 139 13.14 10.23 -11.05
C THR A 139 14.55 10.15 -11.65
N ILE A 140 15.23 11.30 -11.69
CA ILE A 140 16.64 11.42 -12.15
C ILE A 140 17.61 10.86 -11.10
N GLU A 141 17.30 11.06 -9.83
CA GLU A 141 18.12 10.58 -8.72
C GLU A 141 17.64 9.17 -8.32
N GLU A 142 18.51 8.18 -8.48
CA GLU A 142 18.37 6.91 -7.75
C GLU A 142 18.65 7.22 -6.27
N VAL A 143 17.59 7.53 -5.52
CA VAL A 143 17.71 7.66 -4.07
C VAL A 143 18.14 6.29 -3.54
N SER A 144 19.37 6.26 -3.01
CA SER A 144 20.01 5.06 -2.48
C SER A 144 19.27 4.56 -1.22
N GLY A 145 18.25 3.73 -1.41
CA GLY A 145 17.51 3.06 -0.35
C GLY A 145 16.00 3.29 -0.40
N PRO A 146 15.21 2.50 0.35
CA PRO A 146 13.77 2.69 0.41
C PRO A 146 13.42 4.07 1.01
N PRO A 147 12.41 4.77 0.47
CA PRO A 147 11.95 6.06 0.97
C PRO A 147 11.75 6.03 2.49
N LEU A 148 12.22 7.08 3.19
CA LEU A 148 12.15 7.17 4.66
C LEU A 148 10.71 6.96 5.17
N MET A 149 9.72 7.50 4.46
CA MET A 149 8.31 7.33 4.77
C MET A 149 7.92 5.84 4.86
N ILE A 150 8.35 5.02 3.89
CA ILE A 150 8.00 3.59 3.85
C ILE A 150 8.59 2.85 5.05
N LEU A 151 9.81 3.18 5.50
CA LEU A 151 10.41 2.58 6.68
C LEU A 151 9.58 2.84 7.95
N PHE A 152 9.13 4.09 8.12
CA PHE A 152 8.28 4.49 9.23
C PHE A 152 6.90 3.81 9.18
N VAL A 153 6.25 3.78 8.02
CA VAL A 153 4.98 3.06 7.82
C VAL A 153 5.14 1.57 8.11
N THR A 154 6.23 0.95 7.63
CA THR A 154 6.55 -0.47 7.84
C THR A 154 6.74 -0.80 9.32
N LEU A 155 7.37 0.09 10.09
CA LEU A 155 7.50 -0.08 11.54
C LEU A 155 6.13 -0.20 12.21
N ILE A 156 5.18 0.68 11.87
CA ILE A 156 3.83 0.62 12.44
C ILE A 156 3.08 -0.65 12.00
N LEU A 157 3.23 -1.06 10.74
CA LEU A 157 2.67 -2.31 10.22
C LEU A 157 3.18 -3.53 11.01
N ILE A 158 4.49 -3.60 11.26
CA ILE A 158 5.11 -4.69 12.04
C ILE A 158 4.57 -4.68 13.47
N LEU A 159 4.60 -3.53 14.16
CA LEU A 159 4.13 -3.44 15.54
C LEU A 159 2.67 -3.84 15.67
N CYS A 160 1.78 -3.33 14.82
CA CYS A 160 0.36 -3.65 14.88
C CYS A 160 0.08 -5.10 14.49
N SER A 161 0.73 -5.62 13.46
CA SER A 161 0.54 -7.01 13.04
C SER A 161 1.02 -8.02 14.08
N VAL A 162 2.14 -7.76 14.76
CA VAL A 162 2.62 -8.57 15.89
C VAL A 162 1.64 -8.51 17.06
N VAL A 163 1.17 -7.32 17.44
CA VAL A 163 0.18 -7.17 18.52
C VAL A 163 -1.10 -7.94 18.20
N LEU A 164 -1.62 -7.80 16.97
CA LEU A 164 -2.80 -8.53 16.52
C LEU A 164 -2.57 -10.04 16.58
N TRP A 165 -1.43 -10.52 16.08
CA TRP A 165 -1.07 -11.94 16.10
C TRP A 165 -1.00 -12.49 17.52
N VAL A 166 -0.30 -11.82 18.43
CA VAL A 166 -0.14 -12.28 19.82
C VAL A 166 -1.51 -12.34 20.53
N LYS A 167 -2.38 -11.37 20.28
CA LYS A 167 -3.67 -11.24 20.98
C LYS A 167 -4.80 -12.07 20.40
N THR A 168 -4.75 -12.40 19.11
CA THR A 168 -5.87 -13.08 18.41
C THR A 168 -5.46 -14.39 17.73
N LYS A 169 -4.16 -14.73 17.74
CA LYS A 169 -3.55 -15.83 16.98
C LYS A 169 -3.64 -15.69 15.45
N TRP A 170 -4.13 -14.56 14.95
CA TRP A 170 -4.18 -14.27 13.53
C TRP A 170 -2.81 -13.81 12.98
N VAL A 171 -2.12 -14.71 12.27
CA VAL A 171 -0.74 -14.47 11.80
C VAL A 171 -0.65 -13.86 10.39
N LEU A 172 -1.73 -13.91 9.60
CA LEU A 172 -1.65 -13.62 8.16
C LEU A 172 -1.25 -12.17 7.85
N PHE A 173 -1.69 -11.20 8.67
CA PHE A 173 -1.24 -9.81 8.56
C PHE A 173 0.29 -9.73 8.71
N PHE A 174 0.85 -10.35 9.76
CA PHE A 174 2.29 -10.35 10.00
C PHE A 174 3.06 -11.01 8.85
N ILE A 175 2.56 -12.13 8.31
CA ILE A 175 3.19 -12.81 7.16
C ILE A 175 3.28 -11.88 5.95
N GLY A 176 2.21 -11.14 5.64
CA GLY A 176 2.22 -10.18 4.54
C GLY A 176 3.26 -9.08 4.72
N VAL A 177 3.31 -8.49 5.92
CA VAL A 177 4.29 -7.46 6.26
C VAL A 177 5.72 -8.01 6.17
N PHE A 178 5.96 -9.18 6.76
CA PHE A 178 7.28 -9.82 6.75
C PHE A 178 7.76 -10.12 5.33
N ILE A 179 6.92 -10.73 4.50
CA ILE A 179 7.27 -11.04 3.11
C ILE A 179 7.54 -9.77 2.30
N MET A 180 6.73 -8.72 2.48
CA MET A 180 6.97 -7.44 1.81
C MET A 180 8.29 -6.80 2.22
N THR A 181 8.56 -6.74 3.53
CA THR A 181 9.79 -6.13 4.06
C THR A 181 11.03 -6.88 3.59
N ILE A 182 11.05 -8.21 3.70
CA ILE A 182 12.20 -9.02 3.29
C ILE A 182 12.36 -9.01 1.77
N GLY A 183 11.26 -9.17 1.03
CA GLY A 183 11.26 -9.18 -0.43
C GLY A 183 11.70 -7.86 -1.07
N SER A 184 11.47 -6.74 -0.40
CA SER A 184 11.86 -5.41 -0.88
C SER A 184 13.30 -5.01 -0.52
N VAL A 185 13.90 -5.65 0.50
CA VAL A 185 15.27 -5.37 0.94
C VAL A 185 16.29 -6.29 0.26
N ILE A 186 15.90 -7.55 0.01
CA ILE A 186 16.81 -8.50 -0.65
C ILE A 186 16.83 -8.22 -2.14
N PRO A 187 17.99 -7.95 -2.76
CA PRO A 187 18.08 -7.80 -4.20
C PRO A 187 17.78 -9.15 -4.85
N ILE A 188 16.66 -9.23 -5.55
CA ILE A 188 16.25 -10.41 -6.30
C ILE A 188 16.79 -10.25 -7.71
N ASN A 189 17.71 -11.14 -8.11
CA ASN A 189 18.34 -11.09 -9.42
C ASN A 189 17.40 -11.65 -10.51
N VAL A 190 16.33 -10.91 -10.78
CA VAL A 190 15.35 -11.18 -11.82
C VAL A 190 15.28 -9.95 -12.71
N GLU A 191 15.33 -10.14 -14.02
CA GLU A 191 15.20 -9.09 -15.04
C GLU A 191 13.75 -8.58 -15.13
N SER A 192 13.26 -7.95 -14.06
CA SER A 192 11.90 -7.40 -13.98
C SER A 192 11.80 -6.29 -12.94
N GLY A 193 11.25 -5.14 -13.34
CA GLY A 193 10.87 -4.05 -12.42
C GLY A 193 9.54 -4.32 -11.69
N ALA A 194 8.87 -5.42 -12.03
CA ALA A 194 7.56 -5.79 -11.51
C ALA A 194 7.61 -6.58 -10.18
N VAL A 195 8.81 -7.00 -9.73
CA VAL A 195 8.96 -7.89 -8.56
C VAL A 195 8.41 -7.29 -7.28
N THR A 196 8.72 -6.01 -6.99
CA THR A 196 8.21 -5.32 -5.79
C THR A 196 6.68 -5.26 -5.76
N ASN A 197 6.04 -5.09 -6.93
CA ASN A 197 4.58 -5.08 -7.05
C ASN A 197 3.96 -6.44 -6.70
N ALA A 198 4.68 -7.55 -6.91
CA ALA A 198 4.21 -8.87 -6.46
C ALA A 198 4.16 -8.97 -4.93
N PHE A 199 5.16 -8.42 -4.25
CA PHE A 199 5.17 -8.37 -2.78
C PHE A 199 4.12 -7.42 -2.22
N GLU A 200 3.93 -6.27 -2.84
CA GLU A 200 2.85 -5.35 -2.49
C GLU A 200 1.47 -6.00 -2.68
N LEU A 201 1.25 -6.70 -3.80
CA LEU A 201 0.02 -7.43 -4.04
C LEU A 201 -0.23 -8.47 -2.94
N PHE A 202 0.81 -9.22 -2.57
CA PHE A 202 0.71 -10.20 -1.48
C PHE A 202 0.38 -9.53 -0.14
N LEU A 203 1.03 -8.42 0.20
CA LEU A 203 0.70 -7.63 1.39
C LEU A 203 -0.77 -7.21 1.36
N ILE A 204 -1.22 -6.55 0.30
CA ILE A 204 -2.61 -6.06 0.20
C ILE A 204 -3.61 -7.21 0.28
N PHE A 205 -3.30 -8.37 -0.32
CA PHE A 205 -4.11 -9.58 -0.16
C PHE A 205 -4.26 -9.96 1.32
N THR A 206 -3.18 -10.03 2.09
CA THR A 206 -3.27 -10.38 3.52
C THR A 206 -4.01 -9.32 4.33
N LEU A 207 -3.89 -8.04 3.99
CA LEU A 207 -4.62 -6.95 4.65
C LEU A 207 -6.13 -7.03 4.38
N ILE A 208 -6.53 -7.21 3.12
CA ILE A 208 -7.93 -7.39 2.73
C ILE A 208 -8.52 -8.64 3.39
N TRP A 209 -7.76 -9.73 3.48
CA TRP A 209 -8.22 -10.94 4.15
C TRP A 209 -8.35 -10.76 5.67
N THR A 210 -7.37 -10.10 6.31
CA THR A 210 -7.42 -9.74 7.74
C THR A 210 -8.67 -8.91 8.04
N LYS A 211 -8.95 -7.92 7.21
CA LYS A 211 -10.16 -7.13 7.33
C LYS A 211 -11.41 -8.00 7.23
N ARG A 212 -11.53 -8.86 6.21
CA ARG A 212 -12.70 -9.74 6.03
C ARG A 212 -12.98 -10.62 7.24
N GLU A 213 -11.94 -11.10 7.90
CA GLU A 213 -12.07 -11.92 9.10
C GLU A 213 -12.46 -11.10 10.34
N LEU A 214 -12.07 -9.82 10.41
CA LEU A 214 -12.63 -8.85 11.37
C LEU A 214 -14.13 -8.64 11.12
N ILE A 215 -14.56 -8.47 9.86
CA ILE A 215 -15.99 -8.32 9.50
C ILE A 215 -16.84 -9.49 9.97
N GLN A 216 -16.28 -10.68 9.90
CA GLN A 216 -16.95 -11.91 10.30
C GLN A 216 -16.87 -12.15 11.82
N ASN A 217 -16.29 -11.21 12.59
CA ASN A 217 -16.01 -11.34 14.03
C ASN A 217 -15.22 -12.62 14.39
N LYS A 218 -14.41 -13.13 13.45
CA LYS A 218 -13.56 -14.31 13.68
C LYS A 218 -12.25 -13.95 14.36
N ILE A 219 -11.83 -12.69 14.25
CA ILE A 219 -10.66 -12.13 14.90
C ILE A 219 -11.13 -11.13 15.94
N SER A 220 -11.21 -11.56 17.20
CA SER A 220 -11.54 -10.68 18.33
C SER A 220 -10.73 -11.09 19.55
N ILE A 221 -10.28 -10.10 20.31
CA ILE A 221 -9.64 -10.32 21.61
C ILE A 221 -10.74 -10.75 22.60
N LYS A 222 -10.57 -11.93 23.19
CA LYS A 222 -11.43 -12.45 24.26
C LYS A 222 -11.10 -11.79 25.60
#